data_AF-V4AAI3-F1
#
_entry.id   AF-V4AAI3-F1
#
_cell.length_a   1.000
_cell.length_b   1.000
_cell.length_c   1.000
_cell.angle_alpha   90.00
_cell.angle_beta   90.00
_cell.angle_gamma   90.00
#
_symmetry.space_group_name_H-M   'P 1'
#
loop_
_entity.id
_entity.type
_entity.pdbx_description
1 polymer ?
#
loop_
_entity_poly.entity_id
_entity_poly.type
_entity_poly.pdbx_seq_one_letter_code
_entity_poly.pdbx_strand_id
1 'polypeptide(L)'
;YVIDDEYTSSVGTKFPVKWAPPEVLSYTRFSSKSDIWAFGVLMWEIFTAGEMPYGKMKNSDVVDYVVSDNKRLNQPPAAPDIIYKIMKKCWKLVSISFI
;
A
#
# COMPACT_ATOMS: atom_id res chain seq x y z
N TYR A 1 -22.71 -14.46 -11.94
CA TYR A 1 -22.31 -13.31 -11.12
C TYR A 1 -20.94 -13.61 -10.56
N VAL A 2 -19.90 -13.10 -11.22
CA VAL A 2 -18.52 -13.20 -10.72
C VAL A 2 -18.37 -12.06 -9.72
N ILE A 3 -18.00 -12.36 -8.48
CA ILE A 3 -17.69 -11.32 -7.49
C ILE A 3 -16.31 -10.77 -7.90
N ASP A 4 -16.33 -9.62 -8.56
CA ASP A 4 -15.18 -8.98 -9.23
C ASP A 4 -14.18 -8.33 -8.25
N ASP A 5 -14.13 -8.81 -7.01
CA ASP A 5 -13.45 -8.17 -5.88
C ASP A 5 -12.55 -9.15 -5.10
N GLU A 6 -12.07 -10.25 -5.69
CA GLU A 6 -11.14 -11.15 -5.01
C GLU A 6 -10.24 -11.90 -6.01
N TYR A 7 -9.00 -11.43 -6.20
CA TYR A 7 -8.01 -12.08 -7.07
C TYR A 7 -6.93 -12.78 -6.23
N THR A 8 -6.94 -14.10 -6.08
CA THR A 8 -5.87 -14.78 -5.33
C THR A 8 -4.61 -14.91 -6.19
N SER A 9 -3.50 -14.29 -5.79
CA SER A 9 -2.22 -14.43 -6.49
C SER A 9 -1.65 -15.85 -6.39
N SER A 10 -1.20 -16.39 -7.52
CA SER A 10 -0.59 -17.72 -7.64
C SER A 10 0.65 -17.87 -6.75
N VAL A 11 0.75 -18.99 -6.02
CA VAL A 11 1.91 -19.36 -5.20
C VAL A 11 3.15 -19.43 -6.11
N GLY A 12 4.07 -18.47 -5.99
CA GLY A 12 5.36 -18.48 -6.71
C GLY A 12 5.75 -17.20 -7.45
N THR A 13 4.87 -16.21 -7.59
CA THR A 13 5.23 -14.89 -8.18
C THR A 13 5.86 -13.96 -7.14
N LYS A 14 6.88 -13.17 -7.54
CA LYS A 14 7.50 -12.12 -6.70
C LYS A 14 6.43 -11.10 -6.31
N PHE A 15 5.83 -11.29 -5.14
CA PHE A 15 4.74 -10.44 -4.67
C PHE A 15 5.29 -9.04 -4.28
N PRO A 16 4.70 -7.94 -4.79
CA PRO A 16 5.17 -6.59 -4.51
C PRO A 16 4.73 -6.12 -3.12
N VAL A 17 5.34 -6.69 -2.07
CA VAL A 17 5.02 -6.43 -0.64
C VAL A 17 4.97 -4.93 -0.31
N LYS A 18 5.86 -4.13 -0.90
CA LYS A 18 5.95 -2.69 -0.63
C LYS A 18 4.80 -1.86 -1.21
N TRP A 19 4.07 -2.40 -2.18
CA TRP A 19 2.90 -1.77 -2.80
C TRP A 19 1.59 -2.33 -2.28
N ALA A 20 1.64 -3.40 -1.48
CA ALA A 20 0.46 -4.08 -0.99
C ALA A 20 -0.05 -3.42 0.31
N PRO A 21 -1.37 -3.30 0.46
CA PRO A 21 -1.96 -2.84 1.71
C PRO A 21 -1.96 -3.95 2.77
N PRO A 22 -2.11 -3.60 4.07
CA PRO A 22 -2.14 -4.54 5.20
C PRO A 22 -3.08 -5.73 5.00
N GLU A 23 -4.28 -5.51 4.48
CA GLU A 23 -5.29 -6.54 4.30
C GLU A 23 -4.89 -7.59 3.26
N VAL A 24 -4.15 -7.18 2.22
CA VAL A 24 -3.59 -8.11 1.22
C VAL A 24 -2.40 -8.85 1.81
N LEU A 25 -1.58 -8.20 2.64
CA LEU A 25 -0.44 -8.82 3.32
C LEU A 25 -0.86 -9.90 4.32
N SER A 26 -1.98 -9.70 5.02
CA SER A 26 -2.48 -10.64 6.04
C SER A 26 -3.43 -11.71 5.50
N TYR A 27 -4.27 -11.39 4.50
CA TYR A 27 -5.36 -12.27 4.07
C TYR A 27 -5.42 -12.52 2.57
N THR A 28 -4.46 -12.00 1.77
CA THR A 28 -4.46 -12.13 0.29
C THR A 28 -5.79 -11.70 -0.35
N ARG A 29 -6.48 -10.73 0.27
CA ARG A 29 -7.77 -10.21 -0.19
C ARG A 29 -7.57 -8.90 -0.93
N PHE A 30 -7.67 -8.95 -2.24
CA PHE A 30 -7.59 -7.79 -3.12
C PHE A 30 -8.97 -7.16 -3.24
N SER A 31 -9.05 -5.85 -3.40
CA SER A 31 -10.31 -5.14 -3.63
C SER A 31 -10.02 -3.80 -4.30
N SER A 32 -11.05 -3.09 -4.73
CA SER A 32 -10.90 -1.70 -5.18
C SER A 32 -10.13 -0.80 -4.18
N LYS A 33 -10.09 -1.15 -2.88
CA LYS A 33 -9.33 -0.44 -1.84
C LYS A 33 -7.83 -0.76 -1.88
N SER A 34 -7.44 -1.97 -2.27
CA SER A 34 -6.03 -2.30 -2.47
C SER A 34 -5.42 -1.56 -3.65
N ASP A 35 -6.22 -1.32 -4.70
CA ASP A 35 -5.77 -0.52 -5.85
C ASP A 35 -5.56 0.95 -5.48
N ILE A 36 -6.43 1.50 -4.63
CA ILE A 36 -6.26 2.86 -4.10
C ILE A 36 -4.98 2.96 -3.29
N TRP A 37 -4.65 1.95 -2.47
CA TRP A 37 -3.39 1.92 -1.73
C TRP A 37 -2.18 1.92 -2.66
N ALA A 38 -2.17 1.01 -3.64
CA ALA A 38 -1.10 0.91 -4.63
C ALA A 38 -0.95 2.21 -5.42
N PHE A 39 -2.07 2.88 -5.76
CA PHE A 39 -2.07 4.20 -6.38
C PHE A 39 -1.40 5.27 -5.49
N GLY A 40 -1.63 5.24 -4.18
CA GLY A 40 -0.93 6.13 -3.25
C GLY A 40 0.59 5.93 -3.25
N VAL A 41 1.04 4.67 -3.30
CA VAL A 41 2.48 4.35 -3.42
C VAL A 41 3.04 4.79 -4.77
N LEU A 42 2.31 4.56 -5.87
CA LEU A 42 2.69 5.03 -7.20
C LEU A 42 2.82 6.56 -7.27
N MET A 43 1.87 7.29 -6.68
CA MET A 43 1.97 8.74 -6.58
C MET A 43 3.26 9.12 -5.86
N TRP A 44 3.58 8.46 -4.73
CA TRP A 44 4.82 8.73 -4.01
C TRP A 44 6.06 8.51 -4.90
N GLU A 45 6.11 7.42 -5.65
CA GLU A 45 7.19 7.11 -6.60
C GLU A 45 7.34 8.16 -7.69
N ILE A 46 6.23 8.68 -8.23
CA ILE A 46 6.25 9.76 -9.24
C ILE A 46 6.94 10.99 -8.66
N PHE A 47 6.61 11.37 -7.42
CA PHE A 47 7.18 12.56 -6.77
C PHE A 47 8.61 12.36 -6.23
N THR A 48 9.07 11.12 -6.08
CA THR A 48 10.47 10.80 -5.77
C THR A 48 11.30 10.45 -7.01
N ALA A 49 10.74 10.63 -8.22
CA ALA A 49 11.40 10.28 -9.47
C ALA A 49 11.83 8.78 -9.56
N GLY A 50 11.00 7.89 -9.01
CA GLY A 50 11.20 6.44 -9.07
C GLY A 50 12.08 5.88 -7.95
N GLU A 51 12.21 6.57 -6.81
CA GLU A 51 12.86 5.96 -5.65
C GLU A 51 12.10 4.73 -5.16
N MET A 52 12.84 3.78 -4.61
CA MET A 52 12.27 2.57 -4.03
C MET A 52 11.47 2.91 -2.76
N PRO A 53 10.16 2.62 -2.69
CA PRO A 53 9.39 2.83 -1.47
C PRO A 53 9.99 2.04 -0.31
N TYR A 54 10.01 2.67 0.87
CA TYR A 54 10.63 2.14 2.10
C TYR A 54 12.14 1.84 1.97
N GLY A 55 12.81 2.36 0.92
CA GLY A 55 14.25 2.23 0.72
C GLY A 55 14.73 0.77 0.75
N LYS A 56 15.68 0.48 1.65
CA LYS A 56 16.31 -0.84 1.80
C LYS A 56 15.65 -1.74 2.86
N MET A 57 14.49 -1.36 3.41
CA MET A 57 13.77 -2.21 4.37
C MET A 57 13.41 -3.56 3.75
N LYS A 58 13.53 -4.63 4.54
CA LYS A 58 13.08 -5.96 4.12
C LYS A 58 11.55 -5.99 4.10
N ASN A 59 10.99 -6.91 3.33
CA ASN A 59 9.55 -7.09 3.21
C ASN A 59 8.86 -7.28 4.59
N SER A 60 9.46 -8.05 5.50
CA SER A 60 8.99 -8.22 6.88
C SER A 60 8.92 -6.89 7.64
N ASP A 61 9.98 -6.10 7.54
CA ASP A 61 10.09 -4.82 8.26
C ASP A 61 9.08 -3.80 7.72
N VAL A 62 8.80 -3.85 6.41
CA VAL A 62 7.76 -3.02 5.78
C VAL A 62 6.38 -3.43 6.26
N VAL A 63 6.11 -4.73 6.41
CA VAL A 63 4.83 -5.20 6.99
C VAL A 63 4.70 -4.67 8.41
N ASP A 64 5.70 -4.83 9.27
CA ASP A 64 5.64 -4.31 10.64
C ASP A 64 5.48 -2.78 10.67
N TYR A 65 6.21 -2.05 9.81
CA TYR A 65 6.13 -0.60 9.72
C TYR A 65 4.73 -0.10 9.31
N VAL A 66 4.09 -0.79 8.36
CA VAL A 66 2.80 -0.39 7.80
C VAL A 66 1.62 -0.88 8.64
N VAL A 67 1.69 -2.13 9.11
CA VAL A 67 0.61 -2.84 9.79
C VAL A 67 0.67 -2.64 11.30
N SER A 68 1.82 -2.93 11.92
CA SER A 68 2.00 -2.91 13.38
C SER A 68 2.17 -1.47 13.89
N ASP A 69 3.02 -0.68 13.23
CA ASP A 69 3.35 0.69 13.63
C ASP A 69 2.39 1.74 13.04
N ASN A 70 1.52 1.35 12.09
CA ASN A 70 0.64 2.24 11.33
C ASN A 70 1.36 3.46 10.72
N LYS A 71 2.64 3.32 10.36
CA LYS A 71 3.42 4.38 9.71
C LYS A 71 3.27 4.30 8.19
N ARG A 72 3.58 5.42 7.52
CA ARG A 72 3.43 5.59 6.06
C ARG A 72 4.69 6.21 5.47
N LEU A 73 4.79 6.19 4.14
CA LEU A 73 5.88 6.85 3.42
C LEU A 73 5.89 8.36 3.74
N ASN A 74 7.08 8.91 3.95
CA ASN A 74 7.28 10.33 4.22
C ASN A 74 6.89 11.18 3.00
N GLN A 75 6.52 12.44 3.23
CA GLN A 75 6.24 13.37 2.14
C GLN A 75 7.50 13.60 1.28
N PRO A 76 7.44 13.35 -0.04
CA PRO A 76 8.53 13.73 -0.94
C PRO A 76 8.75 15.25 -0.92
N PRO A 77 10.00 15.75 -0.95
CA PRO A 77 10.28 17.19 -1.00
C PRO A 77 9.63 17.91 -2.20
N ALA A 78 9.46 17.20 -3.31
CA ALA A 78 8.84 17.71 -4.53
C ALA A 78 7.29 17.65 -4.50
N ALA A 79 6.67 16.97 -3.52
CA ALA A 79 5.24 16.81 -3.45
C ALA A 79 4.58 17.96 -2.66
N PRO A 80 3.66 18.73 -3.27
CA PRO A 80 2.86 19.72 -2.54
C PRO A 80 2.03 19.07 -1.43
N ASP A 81 1.75 19.82 -0.35
CA ASP A 81 0.99 19.32 0.79
C ASP A 81 -0.39 18.75 0.42
N ILE A 82 -1.04 19.32 -0.59
CA ILE A 82 -2.34 18.82 -1.07
C ILE A 82 -2.23 17.43 -1.68
N ILE A 83 -1.14 17.16 -2.40
CA ILE A 83 -0.86 15.85 -2.98
C ILE A 83 -0.56 14.86 -1.86
N TYR A 84 0.27 15.23 -0.89
CA TYR A 84 0.56 14.35 0.24
C TYR A 84 -0.68 14.05 1.10
N LYS A 85 -1.60 15.00 1.24
CA LYS A 85 -2.92 14.76 1.85
C LYS A 85 -3.73 13.72 1.07
N ILE A 86 -3.68 13.74 -0.26
CA ILE A 86 -4.36 12.73 -1.10
C ILE A 86 -3.69 11.37 -0.92
N MET A 87 -2.36 11.28 -1.00
CA MET A 87 -1.62 10.02 -0.75
C MET A 87 -1.98 9.41 0.62
N LYS A 88 -2.02 10.23 1.68
CA LYS A 88 -2.45 9.77 3.01
C LYS A 88 -3.90 9.28 3.07
N LYS A 89 -4.81 9.85 2.26
CA LYS A 89 -6.18 9.33 2.15
C LYS A 89 -6.19 7.96 1.47
N CYS A 90 -5.33 7.74 0.48
CA CYS A 90 -5.17 6.46 -0.17
C CYS A 90 -4.65 5.37 0.78
N TRP A 91 -3.77 5.74 1.72
CA TRP A 91 -3.21 4.81 2.72
C TRP A 91 -4.00 4.72 4.02
N LYS A 92 -5.29 5.09 4.02
CA LYS A 92 -6.16 4.83 5.17
C LYS A 92 -6.36 3.33 5.31
N LEU A 93 -6.11 2.80 6.51
CA LEU A 93 -6.51 1.44 6.85
C LEU A 93 -8.02 1.36 6.72
N VAL A 94 -8.50 0.43 5.90
CA VAL A 94 -9.90 0.05 5.95
C VAL A 94 -10.04 -0.78 7.22
N SER A 95 -10.53 -0.17 8.29
CA SER A 95 -10.94 -0.92 9.47
C SER A 95 -11.97 -1.94 9.02
N ILE A 96 -11.59 -3.22 9.04
CA ILE A 96 -12.55 -4.30 9.04
C ILE A 96 -13.26 -4.21 10.39
N SER A 97 -14.35 -3.44 10.44
CA SER A 97 -15.28 -3.52 11.54
C SER A 97 -15.85 -4.93 11.50
N PHE A 98 -15.32 -5.82 12.35
CA PHE A 98 -16.04 -7.01 12.77
C PHE A 98 -17.28 -6.51 13.51
N ILE A 99 -18.42 -6.49 12.81
CA ILE A 99 -19.75 -6.55 13.41
C ILE A 99 -20.09 -8.03 13.55
#